data_AF-A0A9C8GLL4-F1
#
_entry.id   AF-A0A9C8GLL4-F1
#
_cell.length_a   1.000
_cell.length_b   1.000
_cell.length_c   1.000
_cell.angle_alpha   90.00
_cell.angle_beta   90.00
_cell.angle_gamma   90.00
#
_symmetry.space_group_name_H-M   'P 1'
#
loop_
_entity.id
_entity.type
_entity.pdbx_description
1 polymer ?
#
loop_
_entity_poly.entity_id
_entity_poly.type
_entity_poly.pdbx_seq_one_letter_code
_entity_poly.pdbx_strand_id
1 'polypeptide(L)'
;MLDRLAPQRDGALAVLHETTDVDPAQVLTVDQLVKSKRVFFAATGVTDGAVLKGVHYHGDRVRFHSLIMRGETHIRRMIDTEHLIEFIFSTLKQVCFGQRHGG
;
A
#
# COMPACT_ATOMS: atom_id res chain seq x y z
N MET A 1 5.23 -11.31 -11.75
CA MET A 1 6.23 -10.65 -10.89
C MET A 1 6.98 -11.74 -10.14
N LEU A 2 8.31 -11.67 -10.16
CA LEU A 2 9.20 -12.58 -9.46
C LEU A 2 10.16 -11.73 -8.64
N ASP A 3 10.57 -12.23 -7.48
CA ASP A 3 11.44 -11.48 -6.55
C ASP A 3 12.53 -12.38 -5.95
N ARG A 4 13.51 -11.77 -5.28
CA ARG A 4 14.58 -12.44 -4.52
C ARG A 4 15.00 -11.55 -3.36
N LEU A 5 15.36 -12.17 -2.23
CA LEU A 5 16.02 -11.44 -1.14
C LEU A 5 17.36 -10.85 -1.60
N ALA A 6 17.55 -9.56 -1.35
CA ALA A 6 18.77 -8.82 -1.71
C ALA A 6 19.42 -8.19 -0.47
N PRO A 7 20.04 -8.98 0.44
CA PRO A 7 20.73 -8.45 1.61
C PRO A 7 21.92 -7.58 1.17
N GLN A 8 21.94 -6.31 1.59
CA GLN A 8 22.98 -5.34 1.19
C GLN A 8 24.04 -5.06 2.27
N ARG A 9 23.72 -5.35 3.54
CA ARG A 9 24.60 -5.05 4.68
C ARG A 9 25.37 -6.30 5.10
N ASP A 10 26.61 -6.09 5.54
CA ASP A 10 27.41 -7.13 6.21
C ASP A 10 26.65 -7.75 7.38
N GLY A 11 26.72 -9.08 7.47
CA GLY A 11 26.00 -9.87 8.48
C GLY A 11 24.51 -10.06 8.23
N ALA A 12 23.87 -9.37 7.27
CA ALA A 12 22.44 -9.54 7.00
C ALA A 12 22.07 -10.96 6.56
N LEU A 13 22.98 -11.63 5.85
CA LEU A 13 22.81 -13.03 5.43
C LEU A 13 22.72 -13.98 6.63
N ALA A 14 23.59 -13.80 7.63
CA ALA A 14 23.58 -14.61 8.85
C ALA A 14 22.27 -14.42 9.63
N VAL A 15 21.80 -13.18 9.76
CA VAL A 15 20.52 -12.87 10.40
C VAL A 15 19.35 -13.53 9.66
N LEU A 16 19.36 -13.51 8.32
CA LEU A 16 18.33 -14.19 7.53
C LEU A 16 18.28 -15.70 7.79
N HIS A 17 19.45 -16.36 7.82
CA HIS A 17 19.53 -17.79 8.10
C HIS A 17 19.09 -18.15 9.53
N GLU A 18 19.31 -17.25 10.50
CA GLU A 18 18.92 -17.47 11.90
C GLU A 18 17.42 -17.18 12.14
N THR A 19 16.85 -16.19 11.46
CA THR A 19 15.50 -15.69 11.75
C THR A 19 14.41 -16.20 10.80
N THR A 20 14.79 -16.77 9.66
CA THR A 20 13.84 -17.21 8.62
C THR A 20 14.30 -18.47 7.91
N ASP A 21 13.34 -19.28 7.47
CA ASP A 21 13.61 -20.49 6.65
C ASP A 21 13.70 -20.20 5.14
N VAL A 22 13.88 -18.93 4.75
CA VAL A 22 13.89 -18.53 3.34
C VAL A 22 15.31 -18.52 2.81
N ASP A 23 15.56 -19.31 1.77
CA ASP A 23 16.84 -19.30 1.07
C ASP A 23 16.99 -17.99 0.25
N PRO A 24 18.03 -17.18 0.48
CA PRO A 24 18.29 -15.96 -0.28
C PRO A 24 18.49 -16.18 -1.79
N ALA A 25 18.90 -17.38 -2.21
CA ALA A 25 19.01 -17.73 -3.62
C ALA A 25 17.66 -18.06 -4.27
N GLN A 26 16.62 -18.32 -3.46
CA GLN A 26 15.30 -18.68 -3.92
C GLN A 26 14.66 -17.55 -4.73
N VAL A 27 14.04 -17.92 -5.85
CA VAL A 27 13.13 -17.02 -6.58
C VAL A 27 11.74 -17.13 -5.97
N LEU A 28 11.20 -16.00 -5.53
CA LEU A 28 9.90 -15.89 -4.90
C LEU A 28 8.83 -15.50 -5.93
N THR A 29 7.74 -16.25 -5.98
CA THR A 29 6.54 -15.90 -6.76
C THR A 29 5.61 -14.99 -5.96
N VAL A 30 4.66 -14.33 -6.64
CA VAL A 30 3.64 -13.49 -5.96
C VAL A 30 2.85 -14.30 -4.93
N ASP A 31 2.51 -15.56 -5.23
CA ASP A 31 1.78 -16.44 -4.31
C ASP A 31 2.59 -16.78 -3.04
N GLN A 32 3.93 -16.73 -3.13
CA GLN A 32 4.82 -16.91 -1.99
C GLN A 32 4.96 -15.61 -1.17
N LEU A 33 4.92 -14.45 -1.83
CA LEU A 33 4.95 -13.13 -1.17
C LEU A 33 3.63 -12.78 -0.47
N VAL A 34 2.48 -13.15 -1.06
CA VAL A 34 1.15 -12.88 -0.52
C VAL A 34 0.32 -14.16 -0.57
N LYS A 35 0.35 -14.94 0.52
CA LYS A 35 -0.29 -16.26 0.59
C LYS A 35 -1.82 -16.23 0.63
N SER A 36 -2.41 -15.09 0.98
CA SER A 36 -3.87 -14.94 1.12
C SER A 36 -4.52 -14.55 -0.20
N LYS A 37 -5.68 -15.12 -0.51
CA LYS A 37 -6.55 -14.65 -1.60
C LYS A 37 -7.36 -13.40 -1.22
N ARG A 38 -7.45 -13.10 0.08
CA ARG A 38 -8.14 -11.93 0.63
C ARG A 38 -7.20 -10.72 0.69
N VAL A 39 -6.88 -10.17 -0.47
CA VAL A 39 -5.92 -9.05 -0.59
C VAL A 39 -6.66 -7.74 -0.82
N PHE A 40 -6.23 -6.70 -0.09
CA PHE A 40 -6.60 -5.31 -0.34
C PHE A 40 -5.33 -4.52 -0.63
N PHE A 41 -5.37 -3.72 -1.67
CA PHE A 41 -4.29 -2.80 -2.02
C PHE A 41 -4.87 -1.40 -2.14
N ALA A 42 -4.21 -0.43 -1.52
CA ALA A 42 -4.55 0.98 -1.62
C ALA A 42 -3.26 1.78 -1.85
N ALA A 43 -3.30 2.71 -2.80
CA ALA A 43 -2.21 3.63 -3.08
C ALA A 43 -2.78 5.02 -3.37
N THR A 44 -2.08 6.06 -2.94
CA THR A 44 -2.42 7.46 -3.20
C THR A 44 -1.20 8.15 -3.78
N GLY A 45 -1.39 8.97 -4.82
CA GLY A 45 -0.31 9.78 -5.36
C GLY A 45 0.06 10.88 -4.38
N VAL A 46 1.32 10.90 -3.94
CA VAL A 46 1.88 12.04 -3.18
C VAL A 46 2.38 13.09 -4.16
N THR A 47 3.19 12.66 -5.12
CA THR A 47 3.63 13.44 -6.28
C THR A 47 3.03 12.87 -7.56
N ASP A 48 3.02 13.67 -8.63
CA ASP A 48 2.55 13.22 -9.93
C ASP A 48 3.41 12.06 -10.45
N GLY A 49 2.78 10.89 -10.58
CA GLY A 49 3.38 9.71 -11.17
C GLY A 49 2.65 9.29 -12.44
N ALA A 50 3.15 8.20 -13.05
CA ALA A 50 2.58 7.65 -14.27
C ALA A 50 1.15 7.10 -14.09
N VAL A 51 0.79 6.68 -12.88
CA VAL A 51 -0.50 6.03 -12.60
C VAL A 51 -1.44 6.91 -11.79
N LEU A 52 -0.92 7.64 -10.80
CA LEU A 52 -1.70 8.48 -9.89
C LEU A 52 -1.17 9.92 -9.92
N LYS A 53 -2.09 10.87 -9.95
CA LYS A 53 -1.79 12.27 -9.70
C LYS A 53 -1.52 12.49 -8.22
N GLY A 54 -0.55 13.37 -7.97
CA GLY A 54 -0.12 13.76 -6.63
C GLY A 54 -1.17 14.57 -5.89
N VAL A 55 -0.76 15.09 -4.74
CA VAL A 55 -1.58 16.01 -3.95
C VAL A 55 -1.42 17.42 -4.52
N HIS A 56 -2.53 18.01 -4.96
CA HIS A 56 -2.59 19.37 -5.52
C HIS A 56 -3.47 20.25 -4.65
N TYR A 57 -2.92 21.39 -4.23
CA TYR A 57 -3.62 22.39 -3.43
C TYR A 57 -4.16 23.50 -4.35
N HIS A 58 -5.43 23.82 -4.23
CA HIS A 58 -6.10 24.87 -4.99
C HIS A 58 -7.01 25.68 -4.07
N GLY A 59 -6.54 26.85 -3.64
CA GLY A 59 -7.28 27.70 -2.70
C GLY A 59 -7.53 26.99 -1.38
N ASP A 60 -8.80 26.80 -1.02
CA ASP A 60 -9.27 26.10 0.17
C ASP A 60 -9.45 24.59 -0.04
N ARG A 61 -9.06 24.05 -1.21
CA ARG A 61 -9.24 22.64 -1.58
C ARG A 61 -7.93 21.92 -1.80
N VAL A 62 -7.97 20.61 -1.57
CA VAL A 62 -6.91 19.66 -1.89
C VAL A 62 -7.49 18.54 -2.73
N ARG A 63 -6.87 18.28 -3.87
CA ARG A 63 -7.19 17.14 -4.72
C ARG A 63 -6.06 16.12 -4.73
N PHE A 64 -6.42 14.84 -4.75
CA PHE A 64 -5.47 13.76 -4.94
C PHE A 64 -6.15 12.54 -5.56
N HIS A 65 -5.37 11.70 -6.23
CA HIS A 65 -5.88 10.47 -6.83
C HIS A 65 -5.43 9.26 -6.02
N SER A 66 -6.36 8.34 -5.79
CA SER A 66 -6.11 7.05 -5.15
C SER A 66 -6.54 5.88 -6.03
N LEU A 67 -5.89 4.74 -5.83
CA LEU A 67 -6.19 3.46 -6.45
C LEU A 67 -6.48 2.46 -5.34
N ILE A 68 -7.67 1.85 -5.36
CA ILE A 68 -8.04 0.76 -4.46
C ILE A 68 -8.32 -0.49 -5.28
N MET A 69 -7.76 -1.62 -4.88
CA MET A 69 -7.99 -2.93 -5.48
C MET A 69 -8.31 -3.95 -4.40
N ARG A 70 -9.23 -4.86 -4.72
CA ARG A 70 -9.57 -5.99 -3.85
C ARG A 70 -9.53 -7.28 -4.66
N GLY A 71 -8.60 -8.16 -4.29
CA GLY A 71 -8.30 -9.40 -4.99
C GLY A 71 -9.52 -10.29 -5.16
N GLU A 72 -10.28 -10.52 -4.09
CA GLU A 72 -11.48 -11.38 -4.15
C GLU A 72 -12.51 -10.91 -5.18
N THR A 73 -12.73 -9.59 -5.27
CA THR A 73 -13.73 -9.02 -6.17
C THR A 73 -13.22 -8.80 -7.58
N HIS A 74 -11.90 -8.83 -7.78
CA HIS A 74 -11.25 -8.46 -9.05
C HIS A 74 -11.61 -7.04 -9.52
N ILE A 75 -12.08 -6.18 -8.62
CA ILE A 75 -12.46 -4.79 -8.91
C ILE A 75 -11.31 -3.85 -8.57
N ARG A 76 -11.07 -2.92 -9.51
CA ARG A 76 -10.23 -1.74 -9.32
C ARG A 76 -11.10 -0.49 -9.25
N ARG A 77 -10.83 0.37 -8.27
CA ARG A 77 -11.44 1.71 -8.13
C ARG A 77 -10.35 2.76 -8.22
N MET A 78 -10.50 3.67 -9.17
CA MET A 78 -9.75 4.93 -9.20
C MET A 78 -10.63 5.97 -8.51
N ILE A 79 -10.09 6.69 -7.55
CA ILE A 79 -10.82 7.66 -6.73
C ILE A 79 -10.13 9.01 -6.92
N ASP A 80 -10.83 9.95 -7.56
CA ASP A 80 -10.48 11.37 -7.55
C ASP A 80 -11.18 11.99 -6.34
N THR A 81 -10.37 12.55 -5.44
CA THR A 81 -10.87 13.04 -4.15
C THR A 81 -10.59 14.52 -4.03
N GLU A 82 -11.60 15.28 -3.63
CA GLU A 82 -11.47 16.68 -3.24
C GLU A 82 -11.82 16.83 -1.77
N HIS A 83 -10.91 17.42 -0.99
CA HIS A 83 -11.11 17.78 0.41
C HIS A 83 -11.00 19.28 0.60
N LEU A 84 -11.86 19.84 1.45
CA LEU A 84 -11.67 21.19 1.97
C LEU A 84 -10.57 21.18 3.03
N ILE A 85 -9.60 22.09 2.92
CA ILE A 85 -8.42 22.18 3.79
C ILE A 85 -8.82 22.28 5.27
N GLU A 86 -9.88 23.02 5.55
CA GLU A 86 -10.44 23.21 6.90
C GLU A 86 -10.72 21.87 7.62
N PHE A 87 -11.05 20.81 6.89
CA PHE A 87 -11.46 19.51 7.45
C PHE A 87 -10.44 18.38 7.24
N ILE A 88 -9.24 18.68 6.75
CA ILE A 88 -8.22 17.64 6.48
C ILE A 88 -7.81 16.91 7.77
N PHE A 89 -7.63 17.64 8.87
CA PHE A 89 -7.22 17.05 10.15
C PHE A 89 -8.35 16.33 10.91
N SER A 90 -9.63 16.63 10.61
CA SER A 90 -10.75 15.91 11.22
C SER A 90 -11.02 14.57 10.53
N THR A 91 -10.74 14.47 9.23
CA THR A 91 -11.05 13.29 8.40
C THR A 91 -10.01 12.17 8.53
N LEU A 92 -8.74 12.50 8.77
CA LEU A 92 -7.65 11.50 8.96
C LEU A 92 -7.91 10.52 10.12
N LYS A 93 -8.81 10.85 11.06
CA LYS A 93 -9.23 9.95 12.14
C LYS A 93 -10.22 8.87 11.72
N GLN A 94 -10.98 9.07 10.63
CA GLN A 94 -12.08 8.16 10.26
C GLN A 94 -11.66 7.03 9.32
N VAL A 95 -10.59 7.18 8.53
CA VAL A 95 -10.22 6.17 7.53
C VAL A 95 -9.26 5.11 8.10
N CYS A 96 -8.37 5.48 9.04
CA CYS A 96 -7.40 4.56 9.62
C CYS A 96 -7.94 3.70 10.78
N PHE A 97 -9.08 4.08 11.38
CA PHE A 97 -9.76 3.24 12.37
C PHE A 97 -10.99 2.61 11.72
N GLY A 98 -10.78 1.43 11.14
CA GLY A 98 -11.89 0.52 10.88
C GLY A 98 -12.72 0.37 12.14
N GLN A 99 -13.96 0.83 12.08
CA GLN A 99 -14.98 0.58 13.09
C GLN A 99 -15.06 -0.95 13.28
N ARG A 100 -14.42 -1.48 14.31
CA ARG A 100 -14.75 -2.82 14.81
C ARG A 100 -16.16 -2.72 15.37
N HIS A 101 -17.16 -3.10 14.58
CA HIS A 101 -18.40 -3.58 15.17
C HIS A 101 -18.09 -4.92 15.84
N GLY A 102 -17.96 -4.87 17.17
CA GLY A 102 -18.10 -6.04 18.02
C GLY A 102 -19.53 -6.56 17.94
N GLY A 103 -19.65 -7.89 18.05
CA GLY A 103 -20.92 -8.56 18.34
C GLY A 103 -21.31 -8.46 19.80
#